data_AF-A0A7L0Y217-F1
#
_entry.id   AF-A0A7L0Y217-F1
#
_cell.length_a   1.000
_cell.length_b   1.000
_cell.length_c   1.000
_cell.angle_alpha   90.00
_cell.angle_beta   90.00
_cell.angle_gamma   90.00
#
_symmetry.space_group_name_H-M   'P 1'
#
loop_
_entity.id
_entity.type
_entity.pdbx_description
1 polymer ?
#
loop_
_entity_poly.entity_id
_entity_poly.type
_entity_poly.pdbx_seq_one_letter_code
_entity_poly.pdbx_strand_id
1 'polypeptide(L)'
;VKMPCTSANVYTKVPDGGWGWTVAFAFFVVEALTYGIIKSFGVFFNDLMESFDETNSRISWIISICVFVQTFTAPLSTVLSNRFGHRLVVMAGGLLISTGMVIAAFARSVVDMYVTIGIISG
;
A
#
# COMPACT_ATOMS: atom_id res chain seq x y z
N VAL A 1 23.95 -10.49 30.80
CA VAL A 1 23.03 -11.04 29.77
C VAL A 1 23.26 -10.24 28.49
N LYS A 2 24.07 -10.75 27.55
CA LYS A 2 24.33 -10.11 26.25
C LYS A 2 23.16 -10.46 25.32
N MET A 3 22.37 -9.46 24.92
CA MET A 3 21.33 -9.62 23.90
C MET A 3 22.02 -9.93 22.54
N PRO A 4 21.71 -11.05 21.86
CA PRO A 4 22.41 -11.45 20.63
C PRO A 4 22.02 -10.67 19.38
N CYS A 5 21.11 -9.71 19.45
CA CYS A 5 20.40 -9.19 18.27
C CYS A 5 21.14 -8.10 17.48
N THR A 6 22.38 -7.75 17.81
CA THR A 6 23.12 -6.66 17.13
C THR A 6 24.48 -7.11 16.61
N SER A 7 24.59 -8.33 16.08
CA SER A 7 25.70 -8.62 15.16
C SER A 7 25.30 -8.16 13.77
N ALA A 8 25.94 -7.10 13.29
CA ALA A 8 25.90 -6.78 11.87
C ALA A 8 26.51 -7.97 11.11
N ASN A 9 25.73 -8.58 10.21
CA ASN A 9 26.28 -9.57 9.28
C ASN A 9 27.30 -8.85 8.37
N VAL A 10 28.59 -9.01 8.66
CA VAL A 10 29.66 -8.48 7.84
C VAL A 10 29.80 -9.39 6.63
N TYR A 11 29.12 -9.03 5.54
CA TYR A 11 29.25 -9.74 4.27
C TYR A 11 30.57 -9.37 3.60
N THR A 12 31.49 -10.33 3.53
CA THR A 12 32.84 -10.17 2.93
C THR A 12 32.83 -10.12 1.40
N LYS A 13 31.68 -10.42 0.78
CA LYS A 13 31.45 -10.37 -0.67
C LYS A 13 30.06 -9.78 -0.90
N VAL A 14 29.90 -8.93 -1.93
CA VAL A 14 28.58 -8.39 -2.30
C VAL A 14 27.59 -9.55 -2.46
N PRO A 15 26.54 -9.67 -1.61
CA PRO A 15 25.74 -10.89 -1.51
C PRO A 15 25.07 -11.32 -2.82
N ASP A 16 24.85 -10.36 -3.72
CA ASP A 16 23.89 -10.48 -4.81
C ASP A 16 24.42 -10.04 -6.19
N GLY A 17 25.70 -9.64 -6.32
CA GLY A 17 26.35 -9.41 -7.62
C GLY A 17 25.63 -8.45 -8.59
N GLY A 18 24.79 -7.53 -8.10
CA GLY A 18 24.02 -6.57 -8.90
C GLY A 18 22.50 -6.73 -8.86
N TRP A 19 21.97 -7.87 -8.37
CA TRP A 19 20.51 -8.09 -8.21
C TRP A 19 19.81 -7.07 -7.33
N GLY A 20 20.55 -6.42 -6.42
CA GLY A 20 20.03 -5.32 -5.61
C GLY A 20 19.47 -4.16 -6.44
N TRP A 21 20.02 -3.88 -7.63
CA TRP A 21 19.49 -2.83 -8.53
C TRP A 21 18.12 -3.20 -9.10
N THR A 22 17.92 -4.46 -9.45
CA THR A 22 16.61 -4.96 -9.92
C THR A 22 15.56 -4.84 -8.83
N VAL A 23 15.90 -5.19 -7.59
CA VAL A 23 15.00 -5.06 -6.44
C VAL A 23 14.71 -3.59 -6.12
N ALA A 24 15.72 -2.71 -6.20
CA ALA A 24 15.53 -1.28 -6.00
C ALA A 24 14.59 -0.66 -7.05
N PHE A 25 14.76 -1.02 -8.33
CA PHE A 25 13.85 -0.59 -9.38
C PHE A 25 12.43 -1.12 -9.18
N ALA A 26 12.28 -2.39 -8.81
CA ALA A 26 10.97 -2.96 -8.50
C ALA A 26 10.29 -2.24 -7.31
N PHE A 27 11.04 -1.97 -6.24
CA PHE A 27 10.55 -1.22 -5.09
C PHE A 27 10.13 0.21 -5.49
N PHE A 28 10.94 0.90 -6.31
CA PHE A 28 10.58 2.21 -6.82
C PHE A 28 9.25 2.19 -7.59
N VAL A 29 9.02 1.20 -8.45
CA VAL A 29 7.75 1.07 -9.18
C VAL A 29 6.58 0.81 -8.23
N VAL A 30 6.74 -0.04 -7.22
CA VAL A 30 5.69 -0.31 -6.23
C VAL A 30 5.34 0.96 -5.45
N GLU A 31 6.34 1.68 -4.93
CA GLU A 31 6.11 2.92 -4.19
C GLU A 31 5.50 4.01 -5.08
N ALA A 32 5.97 4.13 -6.33
CA ALA A 32 5.43 5.07 -7.30
C ALA A 32 3.96 4.78 -7.61
N LEU A 33 3.55 3.52 -7.71
CA LEU A 33 2.15 3.13 -7.88
C LEU A 33 1.35 3.42 -6.61
N THR A 34 1.82 2.99 -5.44
CA THR A 34 1.11 3.19 -4.16
C THR A 34 0.85 4.66 -3.86
N TYR A 35 1.88 5.49 -3.86
CA TYR A 35 1.71 6.94 -3.63
C TYR A 35 1.10 7.65 -4.83
N GLY A 36 1.33 7.16 -6.05
CA GLY A 36 0.72 7.70 -7.26
C GLY A 36 -0.80 7.61 -7.22
N ILE A 37 -1.35 6.50 -6.74
CA ILE A 37 -2.79 6.30 -6.56
C ILE A 37 -3.35 7.31 -5.54
N ILE A 38 -2.72 7.42 -4.37
CA ILE A 38 -3.15 8.34 -3.30
C ILE A 38 -3.12 9.79 -3.80
N LYS A 39 -2.08 10.18 -4.55
CA LYS A 39 -1.96 11.52 -5.12
C LYS A 39 -2.97 11.78 -6.24
N SER A 40 -3.23 10.80 -7.09
CA SER A 40 -4.20 10.92 -8.19
C SER A 40 -5.61 11.20 -7.67
N PHE A 41 -5.94 10.66 -6.49
CA PHE A 41 -7.19 10.97 -5.81
C PHE A 41 -7.41 12.46 -5.55
N GLY A 42 -6.34 13.22 -5.29
CA GLY A 42 -6.42 14.66 -5.12
C GLY A 42 -6.88 15.39 -6.39
N VAL A 43 -6.60 14.85 -7.57
CA VAL A 43 -7.05 15.41 -8.85
C VAL A 43 -8.54 15.14 -9.06
N PHE A 44 -8.98 13.90 -8.80
CA PHE A 44 -10.38 13.49 -8.94
C PHE A 44 -11.28 13.92 -7.78
N PHE A 45 -10.74 14.60 -6.77
CA PHE A 45 -11.46 14.92 -5.55
C PHE A 45 -12.72 15.77 -5.81
N ASN A 46 -12.60 16.78 -6.67
CA ASN A 46 -13.74 17.63 -7.04
C ASN A 46 -14.77 16.86 -7.88
N ASP A 47 -14.33 16.08 -8.86
CA ASP A 47 -15.22 15.27 -9.69
C ASP A 47 -15.98 14.22 -8.86
N LEU A 48 -15.35 13.65 -7.84
CA LEU A 48 -15.99 12.72 -6.90
C LEU A 48 -17.04 13.41 -6.02
N MET A 49 -16.80 14.64 -5.60
CA MET A 49 -17.81 15.40 -4.86
C MET A 49 -19.04 15.70 -5.70
N GLU A 50 -18.85 16.13 -6.95
CA GLU A 50 -19.95 16.45 -7.87
C GLU A 50 -20.72 15.20 -8.30
N SER A 51 -20.02 14.11 -8.61
CA SER A 51 -20.65 12.86 -9.06
C SER A 51 -21.44 12.13 -7.96
N PHE A 52 -20.98 12.17 -6.72
CA PHE A 52 -21.68 11.57 -5.59
C PHE A 52 -22.62 12.55 -4.86
N ASP A 53 -22.65 13.83 -5.26
CA ASP A 53 -23.40 14.92 -4.61
C ASP A 53 -23.15 14.97 -3.09
N GLU A 54 -21.88 14.81 -2.70
CA GLU A 54 -21.48 14.61 -1.31
C GLU A 54 -20.49 15.66 -0.84
N THR A 55 -20.48 15.89 0.48
CA THR A 55 -19.63 16.94 1.07
C THR A 55 -18.14 16.60 0.98
N ASN A 56 -17.30 17.65 0.89
CA ASN A 56 -15.84 17.57 1.01
C ASN A 56 -15.38 16.68 2.19
N SER A 57 -16.07 16.77 3.33
CA SER A 57 -15.74 15.97 4.51
C SER A 57 -15.88 14.48 4.21
N ARG A 58 -16.99 14.04 3.60
CA ARG A 58 -17.22 12.62 3.29
C ARG A 58 -16.21 12.09 2.27
N ILE A 59 -15.96 12.80 1.18
CA ILE A 59 -14.98 12.33 0.19
C ILE A 59 -13.55 12.26 0.79
N SER A 60 -13.18 13.19 1.67
CA SER A 60 -11.84 13.18 2.31
C SER A 60 -11.64 12.03 3.31
N TRP A 61 -12.70 11.45 3.87
CA TRP A 61 -12.61 10.26 4.70
C TRP A 61 -12.08 9.04 3.92
N ILE A 62 -12.31 8.95 2.60
CA ILE A 62 -11.84 7.82 1.78
C ILE A 62 -10.32 7.66 1.89
N ILE A 63 -9.58 8.73 1.61
CA ILE A 63 -8.12 8.73 1.68
C ILE A 63 -7.62 8.71 3.12
N SER A 64 -8.34 9.33 4.05
CA SER A 64 -7.96 9.30 5.47
C SER A 64 -7.98 7.87 6.03
N ILE A 65 -9.02 7.09 5.70
CA ILE A 65 -9.13 5.68 6.08
C ILE A 65 -8.04 4.86 5.37
N CYS A 66 -7.81 5.10 4.07
CA CYS A 66 -6.76 4.40 3.30
C CYS A 66 -5.39 4.55 3.97
N VAL A 67 -4.96 5.78 4.29
CA VAL A 67 -3.67 6.03 4.94
C VAL A 67 -3.62 5.47 6.37
N PHE A 68 -4.74 5.53 7.11
CA PHE A 68 -4.85 4.92 8.43
C PHE A 68 -4.65 3.40 8.36
N VAL A 69 -5.32 2.72 7.42
CA VAL A 69 -5.18 1.27 7.24
C VAL A 69 -3.76 0.92 6.80
N GLN A 70 -3.15 1.69 5.90
CA GLN A 70 -1.77 1.49 5.44
C GLN A 70 -0.75 1.56 6.58
N THR A 71 -0.90 2.54 7.46
CA THR A 71 -0.01 2.70 8.63
C THR A 71 -0.29 1.66 9.70
N PHE A 72 -1.55 1.28 9.92
CA PHE A 72 -1.94 0.25 10.88
C PHE A 72 -1.49 -1.16 10.45
N THR A 73 -1.50 -1.43 9.14
CA THR A 73 -1.05 -2.71 8.58
C THR A 73 0.47 -2.80 8.46
N ALA A 74 1.22 -1.70 8.55
CA ALA A 74 2.69 -1.71 8.52
C ALA A 74 3.36 -2.66 9.55
N PRO A 75 3.02 -2.64 10.86
CA PRO A 75 3.56 -3.60 11.82
C PRO A 75 3.10 -5.04 11.51
N LEU A 76 1.86 -5.21 11.06
CA LEU A 76 1.33 -6.53 10.67
C LEU A 76 2.10 -7.11 9.48
N SER A 77 2.39 -6.29 8.47
CA SER A 77 3.19 -6.63 7.29
C SER A 77 4.61 -7.06 7.69
N THR A 78 5.20 -6.41 8.69
CA THR A 78 6.51 -6.80 9.23
C THR A 78 6.48 -8.20 9.83
N VAL A 79 5.46 -8.52 10.64
CA VAL A 79 5.30 -9.85 11.24
C VAL A 79 5.03 -10.92 10.18
N LEU A 80 4.15 -10.64 9.21
CA LEU A 80 3.84 -11.55 8.11
C LEU A 80 5.07 -11.82 7.24
N SER A 81 5.84 -10.79 6.91
CA SER A 81 7.06 -10.90 6.10
C SER A 81 8.12 -11.76 6.79
N ASN A 82 8.23 -11.65 8.12
CA ASN A 82 9.13 -12.50 8.91
C ASN A 82 8.71 -13.97 8.94
N ARG A 83 7.41 -14.27 8.83
CA ARG A 83 6.88 -15.65 8.90
C ARG A 83 6.75 -16.34 7.54
N PHE A 84 6.26 -15.62 6.53
CA PHE A 84 5.93 -16.16 5.20
C PHE A 84 6.92 -15.74 4.10
N GLY A 85 7.83 -14.81 4.40
CA GLY A 85 8.78 -14.25 3.45
C GLY A 85 8.22 -13.05 2.69
N HIS A 86 9.08 -12.09 2.38
CA HIS A 86 8.73 -10.81 1.74
C HIS A 86 8.09 -10.95 0.35
N ARG A 87 8.49 -11.95 -0.46
CA ARG A 87 7.99 -12.10 -1.84
C ARG A 87 6.49 -12.41 -1.90
N LEU A 88 6.03 -13.34 -1.07
CA LEU A 88 4.62 -13.75 -1.05
C LEU A 88 3.73 -12.62 -0.52
N VAL A 89 4.18 -11.91 0.51
CA VAL A 89 3.45 -10.79 1.09
C VAL A 89 3.25 -9.67 0.07
N VAL A 90 4.30 -9.30 -0.69
CA VAL A 90 4.20 -8.28 -1.74
C VAL A 90 3.27 -8.71 -2.88
N MET A 91 3.35 -9.97 -3.33
CA MET A 91 2.44 -10.49 -4.37
C MET A 91 0.98 -10.51 -3.92
N ALA A 92 0.71 -10.95 -2.69
CA ALA A 92 -0.65 -10.96 -2.13
C ALA A 92 -1.21 -9.55 -1.95
N GLY A 93 -0.39 -8.61 -1.46
CA GLY A 93 -0.78 -7.20 -1.34
C GLY A 93 -1.10 -6.55 -2.68
N GLY A 94 -0.25 -6.78 -3.70
CA GLY A 94 -0.50 -6.29 -5.05
C GLY A 94 -1.79 -6.83 -5.67
N LEU A 95 -2.10 -8.12 -5.45
CA LEU A 95 -3.37 -8.71 -5.89
C LEU A 95 -4.56 -8.06 -5.15
N LEU A 96 -4.48 -7.91 -3.83
CA LEU A 96 -5.53 -7.25 -3.03
C LEU A 96 -5.79 -5.83 -3.52
N ILE A 97 -4.75 -5.01 -3.70
CA ILE A 97 -4.86 -3.63 -4.22
C ILE A 97 -5.50 -3.64 -5.62
N SER A 98 -5.05 -4.51 -6.53
CA SER A 98 -5.61 -4.58 -7.87
C SER A 98 -7.09 -4.95 -7.87
N THR A 99 -7.51 -5.90 -7.02
CA THR A 99 -8.92 -6.27 -6.88
C THR A 99 -9.73 -5.15 -6.24
N GLY A 100 -9.19 -4.46 -5.23
CA GLY A 100 -9.81 -3.30 -4.60
C GLY A 100 -10.07 -2.18 -5.60
N MET A 101 -9.09 -1.87 -6.46
CA MET A 101 -9.25 -0.88 -7.53
C MET A 101 -10.29 -1.29 -8.58
N VAL A 102 -10.30 -2.55 -9.02
CA VAL A 102 -11.28 -3.02 -10.00
C VAL A 102 -12.69 -2.95 -9.42
N ILE A 103 -12.89 -3.32 -8.15
CA ILE A 103 -14.20 -3.22 -7.49
C ILE A 103 -14.59 -1.76 -7.29
N ALA A 104 -13.63 -0.89 -6.93
CA ALA A 104 -13.86 0.55 -6.80
C ALA A 104 -14.36 1.20 -8.10
N ALA A 105 -13.95 0.70 -9.28
CA ALA A 105 -14.45 1.18 -10.57
C ALA A 105 -15.96 0.93 -10.78
N PHE A 106 -16.55 -0.01 -10.04
CA PHE A 106 -17.99 -0.29 -10.06
C PHE A 106 -18.74 0.28 -8.84
N ALA A 107 -18.07 1.06 -7.99
CA ALA A 107 -18.68 1.66 -6.81
C ALA A 107 -19.82 2.62 -7.20
N ARG A 108 -20.98 2.46 -6.57
CA ARG A 108 -22.15 3.32 -6.79
C ARG A 108 -22.44 4.23 -5.60
N SER A 109 -21.71 4.06 -4.51
CA SER A 109 -21.83 4.88 -3.31
C SER A 109 -20.46 5.21 -2.72
N VAL A 110 -20.40 6.30 -1.95
CA VAL A 110 -19.19 6.69 -1.19
C VAL A 110 -18.81 5.61 -0.16
N VAL A 111 -19.79 4.87 0.36
CA VAL A 111 -19.55 3.77 1.30
C VAL A 111 -18.80 2.62 0.64
N ASP A 112 -19.14 2.28 -0.61
CA ASP A 112 -18.42 1.26 -1.37
C ASP A 112 -16.96 1.70 -1.59
N MET A 113 -16.71 3.00 -1.80
CA MET A 113 -15.36 3.55 -1.90
C MET A 113 -14.59 3.48 -0.57
N TYR A 114 -15.23 3.71 0.57
CA TYR A 114 -14.57 3.51 1.88
C TYR A 114 -14.09 2.08 2.06
N VAL A 115 -14.88 1.09 1.65
CA VAL A 115 -14.50 -0.32 1.78
C VAL A 115 -13.43 -0.69 0.76
N THR A 116 -13.63 -0.38 -0.51
CA THR A 116 -12.74 -0.81 -1.60
C THR A 116 -11.39 -0.09 -1.59
N ILE A 117 -11.40 1.23 -1.49
CA ILE A 117 -10.19 2.06 -1.55
C ILE A 117 -9.60 2.25 -0.15
N GLY A 118 -10.46 2.47 0.84
CA GLY A 118 -10.02 2.68 2.22
C GLY A 118 -9.52 1.40 2.89
N ILE A 119 -10.25 0.28 2.79
CA ILE A 119 -9.93 -0.95 3.54
C ILE A 119 -9.20 -1.99 2.67
N ILE A 120 -9.66 -2.25 1.45
CA ILE A 120 -9.08 -3.33 0.62
C ILE A 120 -7.77 -2.89 -0.05
N SER A 121 -7.71 -1.65 -0.54
CA SER A 121 -6.50 -1.08 -1.16
C SER A 121 -5.56 -0.39 -0.16
N GLY A 122 -6.03 -0.12 1.06
CA GLY A 122 -5.29 0.55 2.13
C GLY A 122 -4.23 -0.33 2.76
#